data_AF-A0A1I4RJ48-F1
#
_entry.id   AF-A0A1I4RJ48-F1
#
_cell.length_a   1.000
_cell.length_b   1.000
_cell.length_c   1.000
_cell.angle_alpha   90.00
_cell.angle_beta   90.00
_cell.angle_gamma   90.00
#
_symmetry.space_group_name_H-M   'P 1'
#
loop_
_entity.id
_entity.type
_entity.pdbx_description
1 polymer ?
#
loop_
_entity_poly.entity_id
_entity_poly.type
_entity_poly.pdbx_seq_one_letter_code
_entity_poly.pdbx_strand_id
1 'polypeptide(L)'
;MTEDDFKQGMALAKPHLTEAMTMSLAQEWMERGEAKGVEKGIQQGIQQGIQQGVQQGEAQTLLRQIERKFGPEARARYQPRVEGAAPAELDQWIDRILTAERVEQVFDGEDPLQ
;
A
#
# COMPACT_ATOMS: atom_id res chain seq x y z
N MET A 1 15.59 10.16 35.02
CA MET A 1 14.56 10.64 35.96
C MET A 1 13.63 9.48 36.21
N THR A 2 13.54 8.98 37.43
CA THR A 2 12.63 7.88 37.76
C THR A 2 11.19 8.39 37.89
N GLU A 3 10.20 7.51 37.80
CA GLU A 3 8.80 7.87 38.00
C GLU A 3 8.55 8.49 39.39
N ASP A 4 9.33 8.03 40.39
CA ASP A 4 9.27 8.52 41.76
C ASP A 4 9.88 9.93 41.89
N ASP A 5 11.03 10.21 41.24
CA ASP A 5 11.63 11.55 41.23
C ASP A 5 10.67 12.59 40.61
N PHE A 6 9.95 12.20 39.56
CA PHE A 6 8.98 13.06 38.88
C PHE A 6 7.75 13.34 39.76
N LYS A 7 7.17 12.29 40.38
CA LYS A 7 6.03 12.43 41.29
C LYS A 7 6.38 13.27 42.51
N GLN A 8 7.56 13.08 43.08
CA GLN A 8 8.03 13.83 44.23
C GLN A 8 8.29 15.31 43.87
N GLY A 9 8.87 15.58 42.69
CA GLY A 9 9.02 16.94 42.17
C GLY A 9 7.68 17.66 41.94
N MET A 10 6.68 16.95 41.41
CA MET A 10 5.32 17.50 41.23
C MET A 10 4.59 17.76 42.55
N ALA A 11 4.78 16.90 43.56
CA ALA A 11 4.15 17.05 44.87
C ALA A 11 4.67 18.28 45.65
N LEU A 12 5.88 18.74 45.36
CA LEU A 12 6.51 19.92 45.97
C LEU A 12 6.18 21.23 45.23
N ALA A 13 5.57 21.16 44.03
CA ALA A 13 5.18 22.34 43.25
C ALA A 13 3.89 22.99 43.81
N LYS A 14 3.74 24.30 43.63
CA LYS A 14 2.50 25.00 44.01
C LYS A 14 1.33 24.48 43.16
N PRO A 15 0.11 24.32 43.69
CA PRO A 15 -1.02 23.71 42.97
C PRO A 15 -1.31 24.31 41.58
N HIS A 16 -1.21 25.63 41.42
CA HIS A 16 -1.42 26.30 40.13
C HIS A 16 -0.31 26.01 39.09
N LEU A 17 0.91 25.72 39.54
CA LEU A 17 2.00 25.29 38.64
C LEU A 17 1.75 23.85 38.18
N THR A 18 1.21 23.00 39.05
CA THR A 18 0.85 21.61 38.71
C THR A 18 -0.19 21.59 37.60
N GLU A 19 -1.30 22.33 37.72
CA GLU A 19 -2.34 22.42 36.69
C GLU A 19 -1.82 22.97 35.35
N ALA A 20 -1.00 24.03 35.38
CA ALA A 20 -0.40 24.59 34.17
C ALA A 20 0.53 23.58 33.47
N MET A 21 1.32 22.82 34.24
CA MET A 21 2.18 21.76 33.71
C MET A 21 1.36 20.60 33.11
N THR A 22 0.29 20.14 33.77
CA THR A 22 -0.57 19.08 33.21
C THR A 22 -1.24 19.52 31.92
N MET A 23 -1.75 20.76 31.85
CA MET A 23 -2.35 21.30 30.64
C MET A 23 -1.34 21.42 29.49
N SER A 24 -0.13 21.90 29.78
CA SER A 24 0.95 21.98 28.78
C SER A 24 1.35 20.60 28.25
N LEU A 25 1.46 19.60 29.12
CA LEU A 25 1.77 18.22 28.71
C LEU A 25 0.62 17.61 27.89
N ALA A 26 -0.62 17.83 28.29
CA ALA A 26 -1.79 17.37 27.55
C ALA A 26 -1.83 17.98 26.14
N GLN A 27 -1.55 19.28 26.02
CA GLN A 27 -1.47 19.96 24.73
C GLN A 27 -0.35 19.39 23.85
N GLU A 28 0.87 19.25 24.39
CA GLU A 28 2.00 18.67 23.67
C GLU A 28 1.69 17.23 23.21
N TRP A 29 1.01 16.44 24.03
CA TRP A 29 0.59 15.09 23.68
C TRP A 29 -0.45 15.07 22.56
N MET A 30 -1.43 15.97 22.59
CA MET A 30 -2.42 16.11 21.52
C MET A 30 -1.76 16.52 20.20
N GLU A 31 -0.90 17.54 20.21
CA GLU A 31 -0.16 18.01 19.04
C GLU A 31 0.72 16.90 18.46
N ARG A 32 1.45 16.16 19.31
CA ARG A 32 2.23 14.99 18.88
C ARG A 32 1.36 13.87 18.33
N GLY A 33 0.19 13.65 18.93
CA GLY A 33 -0.77 12.65 18.49
C GLY A 33 -1.29 12.95 17.10
N GLU A 34 -1.70 14.20 16.85
CA GLU A 34 -2.14 14.69 15.56
C GLU A 34 -1.03 14.58 14.51
N ALA A 35 0.17 15.09 14.82
CA ALA A 35 1.32 15.02 13.91
C ALA A 35 1.65 13.56 13.52
N LYS A 36 1.70 12.65 14.50
CA LYS A 36 1.92 11.22 14.23
C LYS A 36 0.77 10.58 13.45
N GLY A 37 -0.47 11.00 13.70
CA GLY A 37 -1.64 10.53 12.97
C GLY A 37 -1.58 10.91 11.49
N VAL A 38 -1.28 12.18 11.21
CA VAL A 38 -1.10 12.72 9.85
C VAL A 38 0.06 12.01 9.14
N GLU A 39 1.22 11.87 9.79
CA GLU A 39 2.37 11.19 9.22
C GLU A 39 2.04 9.75 8.83
N LYS A 40 1.42 8.98 9.74
CA LYS A 40 0.99 7.60 9.46
C LYS A 40 -0.04 7.53 8.33
N GLY A 41 -1.02 8.44 8.32
CA GLY A 41 -2.04 8.50 7.29
C GLY A 41 -1.44 8.75 5.90
N ILE A 42 -0.50 9.70 5.81
CA ILE A 42 0.23 9.99 4.57
C ILE A 42 1.05 8.78 4.12
N GLN A 43 1.83 8.16 5.03
CA GLN A 43 2.64 7.00 4.69
C GLN A 43 1.78 5.82 4.18
N GLN A 44 0.68 5.53 4.85
CA GLN A 44 -0.25 4.47 4.42
C GLN A 44 -0.90 4.79 3.07
N GLY A 45 -1.37 6.03 2.89
CA GLY A 45 -1.99 6.48 1.63
C GLY A 45 -1.01 6.41 0.46
N ILE A 46 0.24 6.82 0.65
CA ILE A 46 1.30 6.73 -0.37
C ILE A 46 1.59 5.27 -0.72
N GLN A 47 1.76 4.40 0.27
CA GLN A 47 2.03 2.98 0.03
C GLN A 47 0.88 2.30 -0.74
N GLN A 48 -0.37 2.53 -0.33
CA GLN A 48 -1.54 1.98 -1.00
C GLN A 48 -1.66 2.54 -2.43
N GLY A 49 -1.48 3.85 -2.61
CA GLY A 49 -1.54 4.49 -3.92
C GLY A 49 -0.47 3.99 -4.89
N ILE A 50 0.77 3.79 -4.41
CA ILE A 50 1.86 3.23 -5.23
C ILE A 50 1.53 1.78 -5.62
N GLN A 51 1.11 0.93 -4.67
CA GLN A 51 0.78 -0.47 -4.97
C GLN A 51 -0.37 -0.58 -5.98
N GLN A 52 -1.44 0.18 -5.79
CA GLN A 52 -2.57 0.21 -6.74
C GLN A 52 -2.13 0.74 -8.11
N GLY A 53 -1.31 1.79 -8.15
CA GLY A 53 -0.80 2.37 -9.39
C GLY A 53 0.09 1.42 -10.18
N VAL A 54 0.98 0.67 -9.50
CA VAL A 54 1.84 -0.35 -10.12
C VAL A 54 0.99 -1.48 -10.71
N GLN A 55 0.06 -2.05 -9.93
CA GLN A 55 -0.82 -3.12 -10.39
C GLN A 55 -1.68 -2.70 -11.59
N GLN A 56 -2.26 -1.50 -11.56
CA GLN A 56 -3.01 -0.95 -12.69
C GLN A 56 -2.12 -0.76 -13.93
N GLY A 57 -0.88 -0.30 -13.75
CA GLY A 57 0.10 -0.12 -14.83
C GLY A 57 0.52 -1.45 -15.48
N GLU A 58 0.73 -2.49 -14.67
CA GLU A 58 1.01 -3.86 -15.12
C GLU A 58 -0.16 -4.44 -15.91
N ALA A 59 -1.38 -4.35 -15.37
CA ALA A 59 -2.59 -4.80 -16.05
C ALA A 59 -2.77 -4.11 -17.41
N GLN A 60 -2.63 -2.79 -17.47
CA GLN A 60 -2.73 -2.03 -18.72
C GLN A 60 -1.61 -2.39 -19.70
N THR A 61 -0.41 -2.67 -19.20
CA THR A 61 0.70 -3.13 -20.03
C THR A 61 0.43 -4.50 -20.61
N LEU A 62 -0.02 -5.46 -19.81
CA LEU A 62 -0.37 -6.79 -20.29
C LEU A 62 -1.50 -6.73 -21.33
N LEU A 63 -2.56 -5.94 -21.09
CA LEU A 63 -3.66 -5.79 -22.05
C LEU A 63 -3.20 -5.20 -23.39
N ARG A 64 -2.31 -4.20 -23.35
CA ARG A 64 -1.68 -3.64 -24.56
C ARG A 64 -0.86 -4.70 -25.30
N GLN A 65 -0.14 -5.56 -24.59
CA GLN A 65 0.63 -6.65 -25.20
C GLN A 65 -0.29 -7.74 -25.80
N ILE A 66 -1.37 -8.09 -25.11
CA ILE A 66 -2.40 -9.02 -25.61
C ILE A 66 -3.00 -8.49 -26.92
N GLU A 67 -3.40 -7.21 -26.96
CA GLU A 67 -3.93 -6.59 -28.17
C GLU A 67 -2.94 -6.61 -29.33
N ARG A 68 -1.67 -6.28 -29.05
CA ARG A 68 -0.62 -6.26 -30.09
C ARG A 68 -0.30 -7.65 -30.65
N LYS A 69 -0.32 -8.69 -29.82
CA LYS A 69 0.10 -10.04 -30.20
C LYS A 69 -1.05 -10.90 -30.71
N PHE A 70 -2.25 -10.73 -30.14
CA PHE A 70 -3.40 -11.61 -30.36
C PHE A 70 -4.66 -10.89 -30.86
N GLY A 71 -4.63 -9.56 -30.97
CA GLY A 71 -5.71 -8.74 -31.51
C GLY A 71 -6.68 -8.16 -30.48
N PRO A 72 -7.52 -7.19 -30.89
CA PRO A 72 -8.42 -6.47 -30.01
C PRO A 72 -9.54 -7.35 -29.42
N GLU A 73 -9.96 -8.41 -30.12
CA GLU A 73 -10.95 -9.36 -29.62
C GLU A 73 -10.42 -10.13 -28.41
N ALA A 74 -9.14 -10.52 -28.44
CA ALA A 74 -8.47 -11.16 -27.32
C ALA A 74 -8.37 -10.21 -26.12
N ARG A 75 -7.95 -8.95 -26.36
CA ARG A 75 -7.93 -7.94 -25.29
C ARG A 75 -9.29 -7.75 -24.65
N ALA A 76 -10.34 -7.54 -25.46
CA ALA A 76 -11.70 -7.34 -24.94
C ALA A 76 -12.20 -8.55 -24.13
N ARG A 77 -11.90 -9.76 -24.60
CA ARG A 77 -12.28 -11.01 -23.92
C ARG A 77 -11.61 -11.18 -22.56
N TYR A 78 -10.34 -10.83 -22.43
CA TYR A 78 -9.55 -11.08 -21.21
C TYR A 78 -9.38 -9.86 -20.31
N GLN A 79 -9.83 -8.66 -20.71
CA GLN A 79 -9.82 -7.44 -19.90
C GLN A 79 -10.32 -7.62 -18.46
N PRO A 80 -11.53 -8.15 -18.20
CA PRO A 80 -12.03 -8.28 -16.84
C PRO A 80 -11.17 -9.22 -15.97
N ARG A 81 -10.55 -10.23 -16.60
CA ARG A 81 -9.64 -11.16 -15.90
C ARG A 81 -8.33 -10.47 -15.53
N VAL A 82 -7.77 -9.66 -16.42
CA VAL A 82 -6.51 -8.95 -16.20
C VAL A 82 -6.68 -7.82 -15.17
N GLU A 83 -7.76 -7.05 -15.25
CA GLU A 83 -8.01 -5.95 -14.30
C GLU A 83 -8.32 -6.45 -12.87
N GLY A 84 -8.85 -7.66 -12.74
CA GLY A 84 -9.16 -8.29 -11.45
C GLY A 84 -8.06 -9.20 -10.89
N ALA A 85 -6.92 -9.33 -11.57
CA ALA A 85 -5.87 -10.27 -11.21
C ALA A 85 -5.03 -9.79 -10.03
N ALA A 86 -4.55 -10.73 -9.21
CA ALA A 86 -3.57 -10.43 -8.18
C ALA A 86 -2.22 -10.04 -8.81
N PRO A 87 -1.38 -9.23 -8.14
CA PRO A 87 -0.07 -8.81 -8.67
C PRO A 87 0.81 -9.99 -9.13
N ALA A 88 0.87 -11.06 -8.33
CA ALA A 88 1.65 -12.25 -8.67
C ALA A 88 1.15 -13.01 -9.92
N GLU A 89 -0.13 -12.86 -10.28
CA GLU A 89 -0.66 -13.40 -11.53
C GLU A 89 -0.26 -12.53 -12.72
N LEU A 90 -0.33 -11.19 -12.57
CA LEU A 90 0.10 -10.24 -13.58
C LEU A 90 1.58 -10.44 -13.95
N ASP A 91 2.45 -10.57 -12.94
CA ASP A 91 3.87 -10.86 -13.13
C ASP A 91 4.09 -12.11 -14.00
N GLN A 92 3.45 -13.22 -13.64
CA GLN A 92 3.55 -14.47 -14.40
C GLN A 92 3.05 -14.33 -15.83
N TRP A 93 1.96 -13.61 -16.05
CA TRP A 93 1.38 -13.41 -17.38
C TRP A 93 2.23 -12.47 -18.25
N ILE A 94 2.89 -11.48 -17.64
CA ILE A 94 3.86 -10.60 -18.31
C ILE A 94 5.06 -11.40 -18.84
N ASP A 95 5.54 -12.39 -18.08
CA ASP A 95 6.60 -13.28 -18.55
C ASP A 95 6.09 -14.25 -19.64
N ARG A 96 4.93 -14.87 -19.42
CA ARG A 96 4.37 -15.86 -20.35
C ARG A 96 3.99 -15.28 -21.71
N ILE A 97 3.50 -14.02 -21.77
CA ILE A 97 3.11 -13.42 -23.05
C ILE A 97 4.27 -13.27 -24.02
N LEU A 98 5.51 -13.23 -23.53
CA LEU A 98 6.70 -13.15 -24.39
C LEU A 98 6.84 -14.38 -25.29
N THR A 99 6.52 -15.57 -24.77
CA THR A 99 6.69 -16.86 -25.47
C THR A 99 5.39 -17.48 -25.97
N ALA A 100 4.23 -17.10 -25.42
CA ALA A 100 2.93 -17.66 -25.79
C ALA A 100 2.62 -17.53 -27.29
N GLU A 101 2.25 -18.61 -27.96
CA GLU A 101 1.80 -18.62 -29.36
C GLU A 101 0.30 -18.32 -29.49
N ARG A 102 -0.47 -18.59 -28.43
CA ARG A 102 -1.90 -18.29 -28.32
C ARG A 102 -2.22 -17.63 -26.98
N VAL A 103 -3.25 -16.80 -26.97
CA VAL A 103 -3.61 -16.00 -25.79
C VAL A 103 -3.93 -16.85 -24.56
N GLU A 104 -4.45 -18.06 -24.73
CA GLU A 104 -4.74 -18.96 -23.60
C GLU A 104 -3.47 -19.36 -22.83
N GLN A 105 -2.34 -19.55 -23.52
CA GLN A 105 -1.06 -19.90 -22.89
C GLN A 105 -0.51 -18.80 -21.99
N VAL A 106 -0.98 -17.57 -22.12
CA VAL A 106 -0.65 -16.48 -21.17
C VAL A 106 -1.22 -16.80 -19.80
N PHE A 107 -2.41 -17.38 -19.76
CA PHE A 107 -3.22 -17.57 -18.57
C PHE A 107 -3.17 -18.98 -18.00
N ASP A 108 -2.82 -19.96 -18.82
CA ASP A 108 -2.73 -21.36 -18.42
C ASP A 108 -1.48 -21.56 -17.56
N GLY A 109 -1.67 -22.20 -16.40
CA GLY A 109 -0.63 -22.41 -15.38
C GLY A 109 0.21 -23.67 -15.59
N GLU A 110 0.39 -24.13 -16.82
CA GLU A 110 1.08 -25.40 -17.08
C GLU A 110 2.53 -25.19 -17.51
N ASP A 111 3.39 -25.76 -16.66
CA ASP A 111 4.79 -26.08 -16.91
C ASP A 111 4.89 -26.87 -18.24
N PRO A 112 5.70 -26.46 -19.23
CA PRO A 112 5.79 -27.13 -20.53
C PRO A 112 6.39 -28.56 -20.50
N LEU A 113 6.35 -29.28 -19.37
CA LEU A 113 7.01 -30.58 -19.15
C LEU A 113 6.22 -31.57 -18.27
N GLN A 114 4.90 -31.74 -18.47
CA GLN A 114 4.16 -32.92 -18.00
C GLN A 114 3.51 -33.69 -19.15
#